data_AF-A0A5D8QI31-F1
#
_entry.id   AF-A0A5D8QI31-F1
#
_cell.length_a   1.000
_cell.length_b   1.000
_cell.length_c   1.000
_cell.angle_alpha   90.00
_cell.angle_beta   90.00
_cell.angle_gamma   90.00
#
_symmetry.space_group_name_H-M   'P 1'
#
loop_
_entity.id
_entity.type
_entity.pdbx_description
1 polymer ?
#
loop_
_entity_poly.entity_id
_entity_poly.type
_entity_poly.pdbx_seq_one_letter_code
_entity_poly.pdbx_strand_id
1 'polypeptide(L)'
;MAYGRTFWLNHVVDPATQQVIQQGTPQDQDRFNNIEEGVFAGDAMALEAIRMARLLKDKTDGLTGEKKTVELTNTQKYPFNNSIQTVSLATSRNTQDYTVYAEIVSYENGGVGSIEITEKLLNGFKIAFTGAASRVVVNCYIQGGI
;
A
#
# COMPACT_ATOMS: atom_id res chain seq x y z
N MET A 1 19.15 5.99 24.48
CA MET A 1 19.53 5.00 25.50
C MET A 1 18.55 3.84 25.40
N ALA A 2 19.03 2.60 25.39
CA ALA A 2 18.13 1.44 25.49
C ALA A 2 17.46 1.43 26.87
N TYR A 3 16.17 1.11 26.92
CA TYR A 3 15.44 0.99 28.18
C TYR A 3 16.01 -0.17 29.00
N GLY A 4 16.48 0.11 30.21
CA GLY A 4 16.92 -0.91 31.16
C GLY A 4 15.71 -1.42 31.94
N ARG A 5 15.35 -2.68 31.76
CA ARG A 5 14.25 -3.31 32.50
C ARG A 5 14.56 -3.29 33.99
N THR A 6 13.60 -2.82 34.79
CA THR A 6 13.65 -2.90 36.25
C THR A 6 12.85 -4.10 36.72
N PHE A 7 13.41 -4.90 37.61
CA PHE A 7 12.74 -6.06 38.18
C PHE A 7 12.34 -5.77 39.62
N TRP A 8 11.18 -6.31 40.01
CA TRP A 8 10.85 -6.41 41.42
C TRP A 8 11.86 -7.32 42.12
N LEU A 9 12.26 -6.96 43.33
CA LEU A 9 13.20 -7.72 44.15
C LEU A 9 12.50 -8.15 45.44
N ASN A 10 12.67 -9.40 45.84
CA ASN A 10 12.11 -9.91 47.10
C ASN A 10 12.75 -9.28 48.35
N HIS A 11 13.97 -8.75 48.23
CA HIS A 11 14.68 -8.05 49.30
C HIS A 11 15.85 -7.25 48.70
N VAL A 12 16.31 -6.22 49.41
CA VAL A 12 17.48 -5.42 49.00
C VAL A 12 18.70 -5.91 49.77
N VAL A 13 19.79 -6.22 49.04
CA VAL A 13 21.07 -6.64 49.61
C VAL A 13 22.14 -5.56 49.47
N ASP A 14 23.10 -5.55 50.39
CA ASP A 14 24.33 -4.77 50.28
C ASP A 14 25.22 -5.36 49.16
N PRO A 15 25.64 -4.57 48.15
CA PRO A 15 26.51 -5.04 47.09
C PRO A 15 27.87 -5.59 47.57
N ALA A 16 28.40 -5.12 48.70
CA ALA A 16 29.72 -5.50 49.20
C ALA A 16 29.67 -6.73 50.14
N THR A 17 28.61 -6.86 50.93
CA THR A 17 28.51 -7.88 51.99
C THR A 17 27.45 -8.95 51.73
N GLN A 18 26.60 -8.77 50.71
CA GLN A 18 25.44 -9.61 50.38
C GLN A 18 24.44 -9.80 51.53
N GLN A 19 24.54 -8.99 52.58
CA GLN A 19 23.59 -9.02 53.68
C GLN A 19 22.29 -8.32 53.29
N VAL A 20 21.16 -8.84 53.76
CA VAL A 20 19.85 -8.24 53.53
C VAL A 20 19.73 -6.97 54.34
N ILE A 21 19.67 -5.82 53.67
CA ILE A 21 19.48 -4.49 54.27
C ILE A 21 18.00 -4.25 54.55
N GLN A 22 17.13 -4.76 53.67
CA GLN A 22 15.68 -4.56 53.76
C GLN A 22 14.95 -5.80 53.24
N GLN A 23 14.09 -6.37 54.08
CA GLN A 23 13.15 -7.41 53.66
C GLN A 23 12.04 -6.79 52.80
N GLY A 24 11.67 -7.47 51.71
CA GLY A 24 10.59 -7.01 50.83
C GLY A 24 9.21 -7.15 51.45
N THR A 25 8.19 -6.74 50.69
CA THR A 25 6.79 -6.95 51.05
C THR A 25 6.31 -8.32 50.55
N PRO A 26 5.14 -8.85 51.00
CA PRO A 26 4.58 -10.11 50.46
C PRO A 26 4.23 -10.10 48.96
N GLN A 27 4.57 -9.01 48.25
CA GLN A 27 4.50 -8.92 46.80
C GLN A 27 5.76 -9.57 46.21
N ASP A 28 5.66 -10.85 45.87
CA ASP A 28 6.80 -11.63 45.40
C ASP A 28 7.17 -11.32 43.94
N GLN A 29 8.48 -11.27 43.69
CA GLN A 29 9.14 -11.06 42.40
C GLN A 29 8.57 -11.97 41.29
N ASP A 30 8.37 -13.25 41.60
CA ASP A 30 7.91 -14.27 40.65
C ASP A 30 6.50 -14.01 40.13
N ARG A 31 5.68 -13.23 40.85
CA ARG A 31 4.31 -12.89 40.44
C ARG A 31 4.24 -11.53 39.77
N PHE A 32 4.97 -10.54 40.29
CA PHE A 32 4.91 -9.16 39.81
C PHE A 32 5.66 -8.94 38.48
N ASN A 33 6.78 -9.65 38.26
CA ASN A 33 7.50 -9.53 36.98
C ASN A 33 6.71 -10.08 35.78
N ASN A 34 5.77 -11.01 36.00
CA ASN A 34 4.87 -11.49 34.96
C ASN A 34 3.98 -10.37 34.40
N ILE A 35 3.70 -9.32 35.19
CA ILE A 35 2.93 -8.16 34.75
C ILE A 35 3.77 -7.35 33.76
N GLU A 36 5.00 -6.99 34.11
CA GLU A 36 5.90 -6.22 33.23
C GLU A 36 6.19 -6.98 31.92
N GLU A 37 6.42 -8.29 32.01
CA GLU A 37 6.61 -9.13 30.82
C GLU A 37 5.32 -9.25 30.00
N GLY A 38 4.17 -9.43 30.65
CA GLY A 38 2.87 -9.49 30.00
C GLY A 38 2.48 -8.18 29.32
N VAL A 39 2.76 -7.03 29.94
CA VAL A 39 2.57 -5.70 29.35
C VAL A 39 3.49 -5.53 28.16
N PHE A 40 4.78 -5.84 28.29
CA PHE A 40 5.72 -5.76 27.18
C PHE A 40 5.31 -6.65 25.99
N ALA A 41 4.90 -7.90 26.27
CA ALA A 41 4.43 -8.82 25.25
C ALA A 41 3.13 -8.33 24.58
N GLY A 42 2.21 -7.77 25.38
CA GLY A 42 0.97 -7.16 24.90
C GLY A 42 1.22 -5.97 23.99
N ASP A 43 2.13 -5.06 24.38
CA ASP A 43 2.53 -3.90 23.58
C ASP A 43 3.24 -4.33 22.29
N ALA A 44 4.13 -5.31 22.35
CA ALA A 44 4.78 -5.87 21.18
C ALA A 44 3.76 -6.48 20.20
N MET A 45 2.79 -7.24 20.70
CA MET A 45 1.71 -7.80 19.89
C MET A 45 0.82 -6.71 19.29
N ALA A 46 0.49 -5.67 20.06
CA ALA A 46 -0.30 -4.54 19.59
C ALA A 46 0.41 -3.78 18.47
N LEU A 47 1.72 -3.53 18.60
CA LEU A 47 2.52 -2.89 17.56
C LEU A 47 2.57 -3.71 16.27
N GLU A 48 2.75 -5.04 16.37
CA GLU A 48 2.71 -5.92 15.21
C GLU A 48 1.32 -5.96 14.57
N ALA A 49 0.25 -5.98 15.38
CA ALA A 49 -1.12 -5.90 14.87
C ALA A 49 -1.37 -4.58 14.10
N ILE A 50 -0.88 -3.45 14.61
CA ILE A 50 -0.96 -2.15 13.94
C ILE A 50 -0.17 -2.14 12.62
N ARG A 51 1.02 -2.76 12.60
CA ARG A 51 1.81 -2.91 11.37
C ARG A 51 1.06 -3.72 10.32
N MET A 52 0.49 -4.86 10.72
CA MET A 52 -0.30 -5.70 9.83
C MET A 52 -1.56 -4.99 9.33
N ALA A 53 -2.25 -4.24 10.21
CA ALA A 53 -3.40 -3.44 9.83
C ALA A 53 -3.04 -2.37 8.79
N ARG A 54 -1.86 -1.73 8.91
CA ARG A 54 -1.36 -0.79 7.89
C ARG A 54 -1.10 -1.47 6.55
N LEU A 55 -0.42 -2.62 6.54
CA LEU A 55 -0.16 -3.38 5.32
C LEU A 55 -1.46 -3.84 4.63
N LEU A 56 -2.46 -4.24 5.41
CA LEU A 56 -3.78 -4.61 4.89
C LEU A 56 -4.52 -3.40 4.31
N LYS A 57 -4.43 -2.24 4.99
CA LYS A 57 -4.97 -0.99 4.47
C LYS A 57 -4.34 -0.64 3.13
N ASP A 58 -3.02 -0.66 3.02
CA ASP A 58 -2.32 -0.31 1.77
C ASP A 58 -2.71 -1.26 0.62
N LYS A 59 -2.84 -2.56 0.89
CA LYS A 59 -3.36 -3.53 -0.09
C LYS A 59 -4.82 -3.26 -0.48
N THR A 60 -5.65 -2.88 0.48
CA THR A 60 -7.07 -2.57 0.24
C THR A 60 -7.23 -1.28 -0.56
N ASP A 61 -6.44 -0.25 -0.25
CA ASP A 61 -6.39 0.98 -1.03
C ASP A 61 -5.94 0.70 -2.47
N GLY A 62 -5.05 -0.28 -2.66
CA GLY A 62 -4.67 -0.78 -4.00
C GLY A 62 -5.86 -1.32 -4.81
N LEU A 63 -6.88 -1.86 -4.16
CA LEU A 63 -8.10 -2.39 -4.80
C LEU A 63 -9.12 -1.29 -5.11
N THR A 64 -9.14 -0.20 -4.34
CA THR A 64 -9.93 1.01 -4.65
C THR A 64 -9.33 1.68 -5.89
N GLY A 65 -9.71 1.15 -7.05
CA GLY A 65 -9.20 1.59 -8.33
C GLY A 65 -9.60 3.02 -8.67
N GLU A 66 -8.84 3.64 -9.54
CA GLU A 66 -9.14 4.94 -10.14
C GLU A 66 -9.88 4.73 -11.47
N LYS A 67 -10.91 5.54 -11.75
CA LYS A 67 -11.55 5.59 -13.07
C LYS A 67 -11.14 6.87 -13.79
N LYS A 68 -10.66 6.75 -15.03
CA LYS A 68 -10.31 7.88 -15.88
C LYS A 68 -10.91 7.74 -17.27
N THR A 69 -11.69 8.73 -17.69
CA THR A 69 -12.22 8.80 -19.05
C THR A 69 -11.23 9.52 -19.95
N VAL A 70 -10.88 8.90 -21.07
CA VAL A 70 -9.88 9.38 -22.03
C VAL A 70 -10.51 9.42 -23.42
N GLU A 71 -10.21 10.47 -24.16
CA GLU A 71 -10.69 10.67 -25.52
C GLU A 71 -9.52 10.60 -26.49
N LEU A 72 -9.54 9.58 -27.34
CA LEU A 72 -8.52 9.30 -28.34
C LEU A 72 -8.99 9.77 -29.71
N THR A 73 -8.16 10.52 -30.42
CA THR A 73 -8.48 11.08 -31.74
C THR A 73 -7.50 10.59 -32.79
N ASN A 74 -7.99 10.18 -33.96
CA ASN A 74 -7.16 9.81 -35.09
C ASN A 74 -7.49 10.70 -36.30
N THR A 75 -6.46 11.30 -36.88
CA THR A 75 -6.59 12.14 -38.09
C THR A 75 -6.13 11.43 -39.36
N GLN A 76 -5.60 10.21 -39.25
CA GLN A 76 -5.10 9.43 -40.38
C GLN A 76 -6.15 8.45 -40.90
N LYS A 77 -6.01 8.08 -42.18
CA LYS A 77 -6.88 7.08 -42.83
C LYS A 77 -6.29 5.68 -42.64
N TYR A 78 -7.17 4.69 -42.61
CA TYR A 78 -6.80 3.28 -42.61
C TYR A 78 -5.76 2.98 -43.71
N PRO A 79 -4.69 2.20 -43.43
CA PRO A 79 -4.42 1.45 -42.20
C PRO A 79 -3.65 2.22 -41.11
N PHE A 80 -3.43 3.52 -41.28
CA PHE A 80 -2.63 4.31 -40.35
C PHE A 80 -3.47 4.92 -39.21
N ASN A 81 -2.84 5.05 -38.05
CA ASN A 81 -3.47 5.56 -36.83
C ASN A 81 -2.45 6.39 -36.02
N ASN A 82 -2.86 7.57 -35.54
CA ASN A 82 -2.06 8.43 -34.65
C ASN A 82 -2.76 8.78 -33.33
N SER A 83 -3.61 7.89 -32.83
CA SER A 83 -4.42 8.06 -31.62
C SER A 83 -3.67 7.95 -30.30
N ILE A 84 -2.35 7.72 -30.34
CA ILE A 84 -1.55 7.50 -29.14
C ILE A 84 -1.59 8.72 -28.21
N GLN A 85 -1.98 8.49 -26.96
CA GLN A 85 -2.06 9.52 -25.94
C GLN A 85 -1.44 9.05 -24.64
N THR A 86 -0.68 9.93 -23.99
CA THR A 86 -0.15 9.70 -22.65
C THR A 86 -1.19 10.11 -21.61
N VAL A 87 -1.48 9.21 -20.67
CA VAL A 87 -2.44 9.41 -19.58
C VAL A 87 -1.68 9.37 -18.26
N SER A 88 -1.78 10.45 -17.49
CA SER A 88 -1.30 10.50 -16.10
C SER A 88 -2.29 9.82 -15.15
N LEU A 89 -1.81 9.21 -14.08
CA LEU A 89 -2.67 8.76 -12.97
C LEU A 89 -2.99 9.94 -12.05
N ALA A 90 -4.18 9.98 -11.46
CA ALA A 90 -4.52 11.00 -10.47
C ALA A 90 -3.88 10.69 -9.11
N THR A 91 -3.85 9.41 -8.73
CA THR A 91 -3.18 8.97 -7.50
C THR A 91 -1.77 8.49 -7.81
N SER A 92 -0.79 9.04 -7.08
CA SER A 92 0.60 8.59 -7.19
C SER A 92 0.76 7.15 -6.72
N ARG A 93 1.56 6.38 -7.45
CA ARG A 93 1.84 4.96 -7.23
C ARG A 93 3.30 4.79 -6.80
N ASN A 94 3.55 3.79 -5.98
CA ASN A 94 4.89 3.43 -5.51
C ASN A 94 5.59 2.44 -6.44
N THR A 95 4.81 1.67 -7.21
CA THR A 95 5.33 0.67 -8.16
C THR A 95 4.59 0.72 -9.50
N GLN A 96 5.18 0.11 -10.54
CA GLN A 96 4.54 -0.06 -11.85
C GLN A 96 3.56 -1.25 -11.87
N ASP A 97 3.35 -1.93 -10.75
CA ASP A 97 2.52 -3.13 -10.61
C ASP A 97 1.03 -2.78 -10.48
N TYR A 98 0.56 -1.89 -11.34
CA TYR A 98 -0.86 -1.61 -11.52
C TYR A 98 -1.39 -2.24 -12.82
N THR A 99 -2.66 -2.55 -12.85
CA THR A 99 -3.39 -3.01 -14.03
C THR A 99 -4.27 -1.89 -14.54
N VAL A 100 -4.42 -1.81 -15.86
CA VAL A 100 -5.32 -0.87 -16.52
C VAL A 100 -6.29 -1.68 -17.34
N TYR A 101 -7.57 -1.61 -16.99
CA TYR A 101 -8.65 -2.19 -17.76
C TYR A 101 -9.32 -1.08 -18.58
N ALA A 102 -9.43 -1.27 -19.89
CA ALA A 102 -10.01 -0.28 -20.80
C ALA A 102 -11.36 -0.77 -21.31
N GLU A 103 -12.37 0.09 -21.19
CA GLU A 103 -13.72 -0.12 -21.68
C GLU A 103 -14.08 0.98 -22.68
N ILE A 104 -14.49 0.60 -23.89
CA ILE A 104 -14.93 1.56 -24.91
C ILE A 104 -16.35 2.04 -24.55
N VAL A 105 -16.51 3.36 -24.43
CA VAL A 105 -17.80 4.00 -24.15
C VAL A 105 -18.52 4.36 -25.44
N SER A 106 -17.80 4.99 -26.37
CA SER A 106 -18.34 5.41 -27.65
C SER A 106 -17.23 5.61 -28.68
N TYR A 107 -17.59 5.61 -29.96
CA TYR A 107 -16.68 5.88 -31.06
C TYR A 107 -17.40 6.51 -32.25
N GLU A 108 -16.65 7.22 -33.09
CA GLU A 108 -17.17 7.94 -34.25
C GLU A 108 -16.34 7.63 -35.51
N ASN A 109 -17.04 7.48 -36.64
CA ASN A 109 -16.49 7.36 -38.01
C ASN A 109 -15.35 6.34 -38.16
N GLY A 110 -15.70 5.04 -38.16
CA GLY A 110 -14.75 3.95 -38.43
C GLY A 110 -14.83 2.84 -37.37
N GLY A 111 -14.00 1.81 -37.54
CA GLY A 111 -13.85 0.75 -36.55
C GLY A 111 -12.78 1.11 -35.51
N VAL A 112 -13.01 0.77 -34.24
CA VAL A 112 -12.04 1.02 -33.16
C VAL A 112 -10.86 0.03 -33.20
N GLY A 113 -11.11 -1.21 -33.61
CA GLY A 113 -10.12 -2.28 -33.46
C GLY A 113 -9.93 -2.66 -31.98
N SER A 114 -8.68 -2.83 -31.57
CA SER A 114 -8.29 -3.17 -30.19
C SER A 114 -7.72 -1.94 -29.48
N ILE A 115 -7.92 -1.86 -28.17
CA ILE A 115 -7.23 -0.88 -27.32
C ILE A 115 -5.88 -1.47 -26.89
N GLU A 116 -4.82 -0.69 -27.09
CA GLU A 116 -3.46 -1.03 -26.69
C GLU A 116 -2.98 -0.08 -25.60
N ILE A 117 -2.53 -0.65 -24.49
CA ILE A 117 -1.88 0.08 -23.41
C ILE A 117 -0.39 -0.23 -23.49
N THR A 118 0.42 0.80 -23.69
CA THR A 118 1.87 0.69 -23.90
C THR A 118 2.61 1.63 -22.95
N GLU A 119 3.92 1.44 -22.83
CA GLU A 119 4.81 2.30 -22.03
C GLU A 119 4.25 2.64 -20.64
N LYS A 120 4.05 1.61 -19.81
CA LYS A 120 3.70 1.83 -18.41
C LYS A 120 4.84 2.55 -17.69
N LEU A 121 4.51 3.69 -17.11
CA LEU A 121 5.34 4.50 -16.23
C LEU A 121 4.81 4.40 -14.81
N LEU A 122 5.58 4.89 -13.83
CA LEU A 122 5.19 4.86 -12.42
C LEU A 122 3.82 5.53 -12.19
N ASN A 123 3.58 6.69 -12.81
CA ASN A 123 2.37 7.48 -12.62
C ASN A 123 1.64 7.79 -13.93
N GLY A 124 1.74 6.90 -14.91
CA GLY A 124 1.05 7.08 -16.19
C GLY A 124 1.32 5.97 -17.19
N PHE A 125 0.61 5.97 -18.29
CA PHE A 125 0.76 4.99 -19.36
C PHE A 125 0.39 5.64 -20.69
N LYS A 126 0.74 4.99 -21.81
CA LYS A 126 0.23 5.36 -23.13
C LYS A 126 -0.94 4.46 -23.51
N ILE A 127 -1.91 5.02 -24.18
CA ILE A 127 -3.07 4.31 -24.70
C ILE A 127 -3.30 4.70 -26.16
N ALA A 128 -3.68 3.73 -26.99
CA ALA A 128 -4.00 3.90 -28.39
C ALA A 128 -5.07 2.89 -28.80
N PHE A 129 -5.70 3.10 -29.96
CA PHE A 129 -6.53 2.10 -30.62
C PHE A 129 -5.97 1.75 -32.01
N THR A 130 -6.20 0.53 -32.48
CA THR A 130 -5.60 0.03 -33.73
C THR A 130 -6.43 0.28 -34.99
N GLY A 131 -7.71 0.61 -34.83
CA GLY A 131 -8.63 0.86 -35.94
C GLY A 131 -8.52 2.25 -36.57
N ALA A 132 -9.51 2.59 -37.40
CA ALA A 132 -9.58 3.85 -38.15
C ALA A 132 -10.72 4.77 -37.71
N ALA A 133 -11.32 4.53 -36.54
CA ALA A 133 -12.25 5.48 -35.92
C ALA A 133 -11.61 6.87 -35.82
N SER A 134 -12.38 7.93 -36.07
CA SER A 134 -11.90 9.32 -35.92
C SER A 134 -11.77 9.74 -34.46
N ARG A 135 -12.64 9.22 -33.60
CA ARG A 135 -12.72 9.52 -32.17
C ARG A 135 -13.18 8.29 -31.41
N VAL A 136 -12.57 8.01 -30.27
CA VAL A 136 -12.91 6.90 -29.37
C VAL A 136 -12.84 7.40 -27.93
N VAL A 137 -13.93 7.24 -27.18
CA VAL A 137 -13.98 7.53 -25.75
C VAL A 137 -13.82 6.23 -24.98
N VAL A 138 -12.82 6.18 -24.10
CA VAL A 138 -12.46 4.98 -23.33
C VAL A 138 -12.47 5.29 -21.83
N ASN A 139 -13.12 4.46 -21.05
CA ASN A 139 -12.97 4.43 -19.59
C ASN A 139 -11.81 3.50 -19.22
N CYS A 140 -10.80 4.05 -18.57
CA CYS A 140 -9.70 3.30 -17.99
C CYS A 140 -9.97 3.10 -16.49
N TYR A 141 -9.98 1.86 -16.04
CA TYR A 141 -10.02 1.48 -14.62
C TYR A 141 -8.63 1.02 -14.21
N ILE A 142 -8.02 1.72 -13.26
CA ILE A 142 -6.64 1.51 -12.82
C ILE A 142 -6.63 0.95 -11.40
N GLN A 143 -6.02 -0.21 -11.18
CA GLN A 143 -5.96 -0.89 -9.88
C GLN A 143 -4.54 -1.38 -9.58
N GLY A 144 -4.09 -1.30 -8.32
CA GLY A 144 -2.76 -1.72 -7.88
C GLY A 144 -1.71 -0.62 -7.87
N GLY A 145 -0.43 -0.97 -7.65
CA GLY A 145 0.68 -0.01 -7.61
C GLY A 145 0.78 0.87 -6.34
N ILE A 146 0.07 0.52 -5.26
CA ILE A 146 0.20 1.18 -3.94
C ILE A 146 1.31 0.53 -3.11
#